data_AF-A0A845QGH6-F1
#
_entry.id   AF-A0A845QGH6-F1
#
_cell.length_a   1.000
_cell.length_b   1.000
_cell.length_c   1.000
_cell.angle_alpha   90.00
_cell.angle_beta   90.00
_cell.angle_gamma   90.00
#
_symmetry.space_group_name_H-M   'P 1'
#
loop_
_entity.id
_entity.type
_entity.pdbx_description
1 polymer ?
#
loop_
_entity_poly.entity_id
_entity_poly.type
_entity_poly.pdbx_seq_one_letter_code
_entity_poly.pdbx_strand_id
1 'polypeptide(L)'
;MKFPKQIKDLVYELLQEPTLDKFREFLRAQTGEHNAIDFKSQWIERAALAKEMLALANSQGGFIVFGVAENEDKSVHTDGLPEIKDKADVSNGIKNFISSNLKYDIYDFSYTTAEYEALRGKKFQMLVVEDTPEYIPFLSKKDSGSLKQNMIYIRRGTSCEIANKEEIEVMINRRMNYLHPLTGEPLQLGEHLKQLKILYENIDKKHIYYKNSNFQEMTSFFESVSEKIMVGEKVETPNPLYPDESYEQFIARMIVDKKKKIERVLDLY
;
A
#
# COMPACT_ATOMS: atom_id res chain seq x y z
N MET A 1 15.25 -6.17 -0.95
CA MET A 1 16.40 -6.74 -0.19
C MET A 1 15.97 -8.00 0.56
N LYS A 2 16.84 -9.01 0.65
CA LYS A 2 16.57 -10.28 1.35
C LYS A 2 17.20 -10.22 2.75
N PHE A 3 16.40 -9.91 3.78
CA PHE A 3 16.70 -10.34 5.16
C PHE A 3 17.13 -11.82 5.16
N PRO A 4 17.96 -12.27 6.11
CA PRO A 4 18.07 -13.69 6.45
C PRO A 4 16.64 -14.22 6.64
N LYS A 5 16.32 -15.36 6.02
CA LYS A 5 14.94 -15.88 5.94
C LYS A 5 14.25 -15.87 7.32
N GLN A 6 14.99 -16.26 8.35
CA GLN A 6 14.56 -16.27 9.75
C GLN A 6 14.18 -14.88 10.30
N ILE A 7 14.99 -13.84 10.11
CA ILE A 7 14.67 -12.48 10.62
C ILE A 7 13.41 -11.92 9.96
N LYS A 8 13.26 -12.19 8.66
CA LYS A 8 12.07 -11.84 7.86
C LYS A 8 10.80 -12.40 8.50
N ASP A 9 10.86 -13.67 8.90
CA ASP A 9 9.74 -14.40 9.45
C ASP A 9 9.39 -13.88 10.85
N LEU A 10 10.39 -13.65 11.73
CA LEU A 10 10.16 -13.05 13.05
C LEU A 10 9.55 -11.64 12.97
N VAL A 11 10.08 -10.79 12.10
CA VAL A 11 9.56 -9.42 11.91
C VAL A 11 8.14 -9.47 11.35
N TYR A 12 7.88 -10.35 10.38
CA TYR A 12 6.55 -10.54 9.81
C TYR A 12 5.54 -10.98 10.89
N GLU A 13 5.90 -11.97 11.71
CA GLU A 13 5.04 -12.46 12.80
C GLU A 13 4.78 -11.39 13.86
N LEU A 14 5.80 -10.60 14.23
CA LEU A 14 5.66 -9.48 15.15
C LEU A 14 4.72 -8.40 14.62
N LEU A 15 4.82 -8.05 13.34
CA LEU A 15 3.98 -7.02 12.73
C LEU A 15 2.55 -7.49 12.49
N GLN A 16 2.33 -8.80 12.26
CA GLN A 16 0.98 -9.37 12.19
C GLN A 16 0.27 -9.35 13.55
N GLU A 17 1.00 -9.65 14.62
CA GLU A 17 0.44 -9.71 15.97
C GLU A 17 1.50 -9.26 16.99
N PRO A 18 1.51 -7.98 17.38
CA PRO A 18 2.53 -7.42 18.25
C PRO A 18 2.27 -7.77 19.72
N THR A 19 2.53 -9.04 20.09
CA THR A 19 2.43 -9.53 21.47
C THR A 19 3.75 -9.39 22.22
N LEU A 20 3.69 -9.43 23.56
CA LEU A 20 4.88 -9.39 24.42
C LEU A 20 5.85 -10.54 24.13
N ASP A 21 5.35 -11.72 23.79
CA ASP A 21 6.19 -12.89 23.50
C ASP A 21 6.92 -12.74 22.17
N LYS A 22 6.21 -12.33 21.11
CA LYS A 22 6.79 -12.09 19.78
C LYS A 22 7.82 -10.96 19.80
N PHE A 23 7.53 -9.89 20.54
CA PHE A 23 8.49 -8.79 20.71
C PHE A 23 9.74 -9.24 21.47
N ARG A 24 9.58 -10.09 22.49
CA ARG A 24 10.72 -10.69 23.22
C ARG A 24 11.57 -11.57 22.30
N GLU A 25 10.95 -12.39 21.47
CA GLU A 25 11.66 -13.24 20.51
C GLU A 25 12.43 -12.42 19.47
N PHE A 26 11.80 -11.36 18.96
CA PHE A 26 12.45 -10.38 18.09
C PHE A 26 13.71 -9.76 18.73
N LEU A 27 13.62 -9.30 19.98
CA LEU A 27 14.78 -8.75 20.71
C LEU A 27 15.88 -9.78 20.95
N ARG A 28 15.52 -11.06 21.20
CA ARG A 28 16.48 -12.15 21.41
C ARG A 28 17.25 -12.53 20.16
N ALA A 29 16.64 -12.40 18.99
CA ALA A 29 17.28 -12.73 17.73
C ALA A 29 18.47 -11.82 17.37
N GLN A 30 18.76 -10.79 18.20
CA GLN A 30 19.86 -9.83 18.04
C GLN A 30 20.01 -9.37 16.58
N THR A 31 18.93 -8.80 16.08
CA THR A 31 18.93 -8.15 14.78
C THR A 31 19.58 -6.78 14.98
N GLY A 32 20.82 -6.57 14.55
CA GLY A 32 21.40 -5.22 14.50
C GLY A 32 20.58 -4.30 13.59
N GLU A 33 20.94 -3.01 13.51
CA GLU A 33 20.20 -2.07 12.67
C GLU A 33 20.17 -2.51 11.19
N HIS A 34 18.97 -2.42 10.60
CA HIS A 34 18.71 -2.69 9.19
C HIS A 34 18.08 -1.45 8.57
N ASN A 35 18.08 -1.32 7.24
CA ASN A 35 17.54 -0.12 6.59
C ASN A 35 16.08 0.21 6.98
N ALA A 36 15.31 -0.82 7.36
CA ALA A 36 13.91 -0.74 7.77
C ALA A 36 13.68 -0.89 9.29
N ILE A 37 14.74 -1.09 10.09
CA ILE A 37 14.67 -1.27 11.55
C ILE A 37 15.67 -0.34 12.20
N ASP A 38 15.17 0.58 13.01
CA ASP A 38 15.99 1.57 13.70
C ASP A 38 15.82 1.41 15.22
N PHE A 39 16.92 1.44 15.98
CA PHE A 39 16.88 1.36 17.43
C PHE A 39 17.18 2.72 18.06
N LYS A 40 16.43 3.04 19.12
CA LYS A 40 16.62 4.26 19.90
C LYS A 40 16.47 3.94 21.38
N SER A 41 17.46 4.32 22.18
CA SER A 41 17.39 4.10 23.62
C SER A 41 16.21 4.86 24.25
N GLN A 42 15.93 6.06 23.76
CA GLN A 42 14.85 6.92 24.22
C GLN A 42 14.11 7.58 23.04
N TRP A 43 12.93 8.13 23.31
CA TRP A 43 12.21 8.95 22.34
C TRP A 43 13.03 10.18 21.91
N ILE A 44 13.07 10.42 20.61
CA ILE A 44 13.77 11.56 20.01
C ILE A 44 12.85 12.79 19.88
N GLU A 45 13.46 13.91 19.50
CA GLU A 45 12.77 15.18 19.24
C GLU A 45 11.76 15.04 18.08
N ARG A 46 10.67 15.82 18.11
CA ARG A 46 9.51 15.67 17.20
C ARG A 46 9.88 15.86 15.73
N ALA A 47 10.71 16.85 15.40
CA ALA A 47 11.14 17.07 14.03
C ALA A 47 12.11 15.99 13.55
N ALA A 48 13.01 15.53 14.44
CA ALA A 48 13.87 14.36 14.16
C ALA A 48 13.04 13.09 13.91
N LEU A 49 12.03 12.82 14.73
CA LEU A 49 11.09 11.71 14.55
C LEU A 49 10.35 11.81 13.21
N ALA A 50 9.81 12.99 12.89
CA ALA A 50 9.14 13.21 11.62
C ALA A 50 10.07 12.96 10.42
N LYS A 51 11.36 13.34 10.54
CA LYS A 51 12.38 13.07 9.50
C LYS A 51 12.59 11.57 9.29
N GLU A 52 12.77 10.80 10.37
CA GLU A 52 12.90 9.33 10.30
C GLU A 52 11.64 8.68 9.69
N MET A 53 10.46 9.13 10.10
CA MET A 53 9.19 8.61 9.57
C MET A 53 9.02 8.89 8.07
N LEU A 54 9.36 10.09 7.62
CA LEU A 54 9.33 10.43 6.19
C LEU A 54 10.33 9.58 5.40
N ALA A 55 11.54 9.39 5.94
CA ALA A 55 12.56 8.58 5.33
C ALA A 55 12.12 7.12 5.18
N LEU A 56 11.54 6.53 6.23
CA LEU A 56 10.99 5.17 6.19
C LEU A 56 9.82 5.06 5.20
N ALA A 57 8.84 5.97 5.25
CA ALA A 57 7.67 5.94 4.37
C ALA A 57 8.06 6.00 2.88
N ASN A 58 9.07 6.80 2.54
CA ASN A 58 9.60 6.89 1.18
C ASN A 58 10.48 5.70 0.77
N SER A 59 10.92 4.89 1.74
CA SER A 59 11.88 3.79 1.56
C SER A 59 11.28 2.41 1.85
N GLN A 60 10.00 2.22 1.52
CA GLN A 60 9.25 0.95 1.68
C GLN A 60 8.74 0.67 3.11
N GLY A 61 8.59 1.72 3.93
CA GLY A 61 8.16 1.60 5.32
C GLY A 61 9.26 1.05 6.22
N GLY A 62 8.87 0.63 7.41
CA GLY A 62 9.76 0.07 8.44
C GLY A 62 9.30 0.46 9.83
N PHE A 63 10.14 0.27 10.84
CA PHE A 63 9.77 0.58 12.21
C PHE A 63 10.95 1.03 13.06
N ILE A 64 10.63 1.79 14.10
CA ILE A 64 11.57 2.32 15.08
C ILE A 64 11.21 1.71 16.43
N VAL A 65 12.18 1.12 17.11
CA VAL A 65 12.01 0.54 18.44
C VAL A 65 12.67 1.43 19.48
N PHE A 66 11.87 1.90 20.44
CA PHE A 66 12.29 2.75 21.55
C PHE A 66 12.50 1.94 22.82
N GLY A 67 13.51 2.32 23.63
CA GLY A 67 13.94 1.58 24.82
C GLY A 67 15.10 0.62 24.53
N VAL A 68 15.73 0.72 23.37
CA VAL A 68 16.76 -0.21 22.91
C VAL A 68 17.96 0.56 22.39
N ALA A 69 19.14 0.32 22.96
CA ALA A 69 20.41 0.87 22.50
C ALA A 69 21.14 -0.16 21.62
N GLU A 70 21.80 0.32 20.58
CA GLU A 70 22.77 -0.47 19.82
C GLU A 70 24.17 -0.08 20.29
N ASN A 71 24.98 -1.07 20.65
CA ASN A 71 26.37 -0.89 21.01
C ASN A 71 27.25 -0.80 19.76
N GLU A 72 28.49 -0.33 19.90
CA GLU A 72 29.45 -0.23 18.78
C GLU A 72 29.73 -1.57 18.09
N ASP A 73 29.56 -2.68 18.80
CA ASP A 73 29.71 -4.05 18.29
C ASP A 73 28.43 -4.59 17.61
N LYS A 74 27.40 -3.74 17.42
CA LYS A 74 26.06 -4.07 16.90
C LYS A 74 25.26 -5.03 17.78
N SER A 75 25.71 -5.26 19.02
CA SER A 75 24.89 -5.93 20.01
C SER A 75 23.78 -5.00 20.50
N VAL A 76 22.63 -5.58 20.80
CA VAL A 76 21.45 -4.84 21.23
C VAL A 76 21.35 -4.89 22.75
N HIS A 77 21.35 -3.71 23.39
CA HIS A 77 21.13 -3.53 24.82
C HIS A 77 19.72 -2.99 25.08
N THR A 78 19.02 -3.60 26.03
CA THR A 78 17.64 -3.20 26.35
C THR A 78 17.65 -2.23 27.52
N ASP A 79 17.60 -0.92 27.29
CA ASP A 79 17.55 0.06 28.38
C ASP A 79 16.16 0.12 29.02
N GLY A 80 15.13 0.03 28.18
CA GLY A 80 13.76 0.38 28.51
C GLY A 80 13.53 1.89 28.53
N LEU A 81 12.25 2.24 28.39
CA LEU A 81 11.76 3.60 28.54
C LEU A 81 11.36 3.86 30.00
N PRO A 82 11.56 5.07 30.52
CA PRO A 82 11.04 5.44 31.85
C PRO A 82 9.51 5.39 31.87
N GLU A 83 8.88 5.85 30.78
CA GLU A 83 7.44 5.89 30.61
C GLU A 83 7.04 5.62 29.16
N ILE A 84 5.81 5.12 29.00
CA ILE A 84 5.16 4.99 27.69
C ILE A 84 4.61 6.37 27.34
N LYS A 85 5.03 6.92 26.20
CA LYS A 85 4.43 8.15 25.68
C LYS A 85 3.04 7.88 25.15
N ASP A 86 2.13 8.81 25.42
CA ASP A 86 0.78 8.77 24.86
C ASP A 86 0.80 8.91 23.33
N LYS A 87 0.02 8.07 22.64
CA LYS A 87 0.00 7.99 21.17
C LYS A 87 -0.58 9.25 20.55
N ALA A 88 -1.57 9.87 21.20
CA ALA A 88 -2.16 11.12 20.72
C ALA A 88 -1.18 12.28 20.89
N ASP A 89 -0.39 12.31 21.96
CA ASP A 89 0.68 13.30 22.15
C ASP A 89 1.75 13.19 21.07
N VAL A 90 2.18 11.97 20.72
CA VAL A 90 3.11 11.73 19.62
C VAL A 90 2.50 12.22 18.30
N SER A 91 1.26 11.82 17.99
CA SER A 91 0.55 12.23 16.77
C SER A 91 0.40 13.75 16.65
N ASN A 92 -0.04 14.40 17.73
CA ASN A 92 -0.16 15.86 17.79
C ASN A 92 1.19 16.56 17.65
N GLY A 93 2.26 15.94 18.14
CA GLY A 93 3.62 16.44 18.02
C GLY A 93 4.15 16.43 16.59
N ILE A 94 3.73 15.47 15.75
CA ILE A 94 4.27 15.28 14.40
C ILE A 94 3.34 15.72 13.27
N LYS A 95 2.03 15.87 13.49
CA LYS A 95 1.02 16.16 12.45
C LYS A 95 1.31 17.38 11.57
N ASN A 96 2.03 18.37 12.11
CA ASN A 96 2.39 19.59 11.41
C ASN A 96 3.62 19.43 10.49
N PHE A 97 4.37 18.33 10.66
CA PHE A 97 5.57 18.03 9.89
C PHE A 97 5.31 17.04 8.75
N ILE A 98 4.30 16.17 8.88
CA ILE A 98 4.05 15.06 7.94
C ILE A 98 2.66 15.11 7.29
N SER A 99 2.50 14.41 6.16
CA SER A 99 1.19 14.23 5.51
C SER A 99 0.22 13.42 6.37
N SER A 100 -1.08 13.72 6.31
CA SER A 100 -2.12 12.91 6.93
C SER A 100 -2.29 11.55 6.25
N ASN A 101 -1.74 11.39 5.04
CA ASN A 101 -1.76 10.13 4.30
C ASN A 101 -0.62 9.19 4.71
N LEU A 102 0.34 9.66 5.53
CA LEU A 102 1.38 8.80 6.08
C LEU A 102 0.77 7.97 7.20
N LYS A 103 0.62 6.67 6.97
CA LYS A 103 0.05 5.72 7.93
C LYS A 103 1.13 5.15 8.84
N TYR A 104 0.86 5.15 10.14
CA TYR A 104 1.76 4.59 11.14
C TYR A 104 0.98 4.15 12.38
N ASP A 105 1.53 3.17 13.09
CA ASP A 105 1.01 2.66 14.35
C ASP A 105 2.07 2.72 15.44
N ILE A 106 1.61 2.82 16.69
CA ILE A 106 2.48 2.76 17.87
C ILE A 106 1.99 1.62 18.77
N TYR A 107 2.91 0.71 19.10
CA TYR A 107 2.66 -0.42 19.98
C TYR A 107 3.44 -0.25 21.29
N ASP A 108 2.79 -0.62 22.40
CA ASP A 108 3.34 -0.47 23.74
C ASP A 108 3.61 -1.85 24.33
N PHE A 109 4.82 -2.05 24.84
CA PHE A 109 5.23 -3.31 25.46
C PHE A 109 5.71 -3.03 26.88
N SER A 110 5.04 -3.57 27.88
CA SER A 110 5.40 -3.41 29.29
C SER A 110 5.56 -4.76 29.97
N TYR A 111 6.76 -5.04 30.43
CA TYR A 111 7.12 -6.31 31.05
C TYR A 111 7.08 -6.19 32.58
N THR A 112 5.93 -6.44 33.21
CA THR A 112 5.77 -6.35 34.68
C THR A 112 6.38 -7.53 35.42
N THR A 113 6.09 -8.75 34.96
CA THR A 113 6.65 -10.02 35.44
C THR A 113 7.25 -10.76 34.26
N ALA A 114 8.47 -10.40 33.88
CA ALA A 114 9.18 -11.13 32.83
C ALA A 114 9.86 -12.37 33.40
N GLU A 115 9.67 -13.51 32.75
CA GLU A 115 10.51 -14.71 32.94
C GLU A 115 11.98 -14.46 32.57
N TYR A 116 12.23 -13.40 31.80
CA TYR A 116 13.55 -12.96 31.40
C TYR A 116 13.97 -11.72 32.20
N GLU A 117 14.94 -11.89 33.10
CA GLU A 117 15.37 -10.86 34.05
C GLU A 117 15.74 -9.54 33.38
N ALA A 118 16.37 -9.58 32.20
CA ALA A 118 16.82 -8.38 31.52
C ALA A 118 15.67 -7.50 30.99
N LEU A 119 14.44 -8.01 30.85
CA LEU A 119 13.27 -7.23 30.43
C LEU A 119 12.36 -6.84 31.61
N ARG A 120 12.61 -7.37 32.81
CA ARG A 120 11.74 -7.17 33.97
C ARG A 120 11.67 -5.70 34.36
N GLY A 121 10.45 -5.17 34.45
CA GLY A 121 10.16 -3.78 34.77
C GLY A 121 10.38 -2.80 33.61
N LYS A 122 10.82 -3.27 32.43
CA LYS A 122 11.12 -2.42 31.29
C LYS A 122 9.90 -2.20 30.41
N LYS A 123 9.85 -1.01 29.83
CA LYS A 123 8.84 -0.55 28.89
C LYS A 123 9.49 -0.28 27.54
N PHE A 124 8.79 -0.58 26.46
CA PHE A 124 9.25 -0.32 25.10
C PHE A 124 8.08 0.20 24.29
N GLN A 125 8.39 0.98 23.26
CA GLN A 125 7.41 1.35 22.25
C GLN A 125 7.98 1.08 20.87
N MET A 126 7.13 0.62 19.96
CA MET A 126 7.49 0.41 18.56
C MET A 126 6.60 1.27 17.69
N LEU A 127 7.21 2.13 16.88
CA LEU A 127 6.50 2.93 15.88
C LEU A 127 6.71 2.29 14.51
N VAL A 128 5.62 1.83 13.90
CA VAL A 128 5.62 1.16 12.59
C VAL A 128 5.10 2.14 11.56
N VAL A 129 5.88 2.38 10.50
CA VAL A 129 5.49 3.19 9.34
C VAL A 129 5.11 2.23 8.21
N GLU A 130 3.87 2.33 7.75
CA GLU A 130 3.36 1.46 6.69
C GLU A 130 3.94 1.83 5.32
N ASP A 131 4.13 0.80 4.50
CA ASP A 131 4.46 0.98 3.09
C ASP A 131 3.22 1.36 2.29
N THR A 132 3.10 2.66 1.96
CA THR A 132 1.96 3.24 1.24
C THR A 132 2.37 3.80 -0.12
N PRO A 133 2.72 2.94 -1.10
CA PRO A 133 3.20 3.37 -2.41
C PRO A 133 2.19 4.21 -3.21
N GLU A 134 0.90 4.20 -2.86
CA GLU A 134 -0.11 5.11 -3.43
C GLU A 134 0.15 6.60 -3.18
N TYR A 135 0.85 6.94 -2.09
CA TYR A 135 1.02 8.33 -1.64
C TYR A 135 2.45 8.87 -1.76
N ILE A 136 3.45 8.01 -2.01
CA ILE A 136 4.84 8.47 -2.17
C ILE A 136 5.00 9.36 -3.43
N PRO A 137 5.97 10.28 -3.47
CA PRO A 137 6.84 10.67 -2.37
C PRO A 137 6.11 11.53 -1.32
N PHE A 138 6.44 11.30 -0.05
CA PHE A 138 6.06 12.16 1.06
C PHE A 138 7.09 13.28 1.23
N LEU A 139 6.58 14.51 1.37
CA LEU A 139 7.37 15.71 1.65
C LEU A 139 7.11 16.17 3.08
N SER A 140 8.14 16.77 3.68
CA SER A 140 8.00 17.52 4.93
C SER A 140 7.15 18.78 4.74
N LYS A 141 6.20 19.00 5.65
CA LYS A 141 5.29 20.16 5.59
C LYS A 141 5.88 21.45 6.16
N LYS A 142 6.84 21.34 7.09
CA LYS A 142 7.35 22.48 7.86
C LYS A 142 8.83 22.30 8.22
N ASP A 143 9.55 23.41 8.28
CA ASP A 143 10.91 23.49 8.81
C ASP A 143 10.94 23.36 10.34
N SER A 144 11.88 22.56 10.86
CA SER A 144 12.26 22.54 12.28
C SER A 144 13.56 21.76 12.49
N GLY A 145 14.56 22.39 13.09
CA GLY A 145 15.85 21.73 13.39
C GLY A 145 16.52 21.17 12.13
N SER A 146 16.67 19.85 12.06
CA SER A 146 17.26 19.14 10.92
C SER A 146 16.26 18.80 9.80
N LEU A 147 14.96 19.06 10.03
CA LEU A 147 13.89 18.90 9.07
C LEU A 147 13.72 20.19 8.28
N LYS A 148 13.87 20.11 6.96
CA LYS A 148 13.68 21.21 6.01
C LYS A 148 12.37 21.00 5.27
N GLN A 149 11.60 22.04 5.03
CA GLN A 149 10.30 22.05 4.36
C GLN A 149 10.42 21.65 2.89
N ASN A 150 9.40 20.96 2.37
CA ASN A 150 9.29 20.50 0.99
C ASN A 150 10.46 19.60 0.54
N MET A 151 11.14 18.96 1.49
CA MET A 151 12.20 18.00 1.20
C MET A 151 11.63 16.58 1.28
N ILE A 152 12.13 15.73 0.37
CA ILE A 152 11.87 14.30 0.36
C ILE A 152 13.04 13.65 1.09
N TYR A 153 12.76 12.98 2.19
CA TYR A 153 13.76 12.21 2.93
C TYR A 153 13.66 10.74 2.58
N ILE A 154 14.80 10.06 2.55
CA ILE A 154 14.91 8.62 2.32
C ILE A 154 15.93 7.99 3.26
N ARG A 155 15.86 6.66 3.41
CA ARG A 155 16.87 5.88 4.12
C ARG A 155 17.99 5.50 3.16
N ARG A 156 19.22 5.91 3.49
CA ARG A 156 20.45 5.41 2.87
C ARG A 156 21.25 4.65 3.92
N GLY A 157 21.10 3.32 3.91
CA GLY A 157 21.61 2.50 5.01
C GLY A 157 20.84 2.76 6.30
N THR A 158 21.57 3.05 7.39
CA THR A 158 21.02 3.46 8.70
C THR A 158 20.82 4.96 8.84
N SER A 159 21.04 5.74 7.77
CA SER A 159 21.00 7.20 7.81
C SER A 159 19.82 7.80 7.03
N CYS A 160 19.38 8.98 7.47
CA CYS A 160 18.31 9.74 6.83
C CYS A 160 18.84 10.92 6.01
N GLU A 161 18.70 10.81 4.70
CA GLU A 161 19.24 11.76 3.71
C GLU A 161 18.14 12.38 2.85
N ILE A 162 18.47 13.46 2.15
CA ILE A 162 17.58 14.07 1.15
C ILE A 162 17.69 13.27 -0.15
N ALA A 163 16.55 12.94 -0.76
CA ALA A 163 16.48 12.18 -1.98
C ALA A 163 17.16 12.91 -3.15
N ASN A 164 17.96 12.18 -3.91
CA ASN A 164 18.47 12.63 -5.21
C ASN A 164 17.46 12.34 -6.34
N LYS A 165 17.83 12.72 -7.56
CA LYS A 165 16.97 12.58 -8.74
C LYS A 165 16.61 11.10 -9.00
N GLU A 166 17.59 10.22 -8.95
CA GLU A 166 17.43 8.79 -9.24
C GLU A 166 16.48 8.13 -8.24
N GLU A 167 16.60 8.47 -6.95
CA GLU A 167 15.74 7.98 -5.87
C GLU A 167 14.30 8.48 -6.05
N ILE A 168 14.11 9.74 -6.47
CA ILE A 168 12.80 10.30 -6.81
C ILE A 168 12.17 9.58 -8.00
N GLU A 169 12.94 9.31 -9.06
CA GLU A 169 12.45 8.54 -10.22
C GLU A 169 11.98 7.14 -9.81
N VAL A 170 12.74 6.46 -8.94
CA VAL A 170 12.35 5.15 -8.38
C VAL A 170 11.04 5.24 -7.60
N MET A 171 10.86 6.25 -6.76
CA MET A 171 9.60 6.45 -5.99
C MET A 171 8.41 6.71 -6.92
N ILE A 172 8.57 7.55 -7.93
CA ILE A 172 7.50 7.85 -8.89
C ILE A 172 7.12 6.60 -9.67
N ASN A 173 8.11 5.86 -10.20
CA ASN A 173 7.88 4.60 -10.90
C ASN A 173 7.17 3.57 -10.01
N ARG A 174 7.57 3.47 -8.74
CA ARG A 174 6.94 2.59 -7.76
C ARG A 174 5.49 2.95 -7.50
N ARG A 175 5.17 4.24 -7.35
CA ARG A 175 3.78 4.70 -7.22
C ARG A 175 2.96 4.41 -8.47
N MET A 176 3.51 4.70 -9.65
CA MET A 176 2.84 4.39 -10.92
C MET A 176 2.54 2.89 -11.03
N ASN A 177 3.52 2.04 -10.71
CA ASN A 177 3.34 0.58 -10.70
C ASN A 177 2.34 0.11 -9.63
N TYR A 178 2.12 0.85 -8.55
CA TYR A 178 1.08 0.49 -7.58
C TYR A 178 -0.32 0.91 -8.06
N LEU A 179 -0.46 2.15 -8.55
CA LEU A 179 -1.75 2.68 -9.02
C LEU A 179 -2.21 2.05 -10.33
N HIS A 180 -1.26 1.74 -11.19
CA HIS A 180 -1.45 1.03 -12.44
C HIS A 180 -0.46 -0.12 -12.48
N PRO A 181 -0.75 -1.23 -11.77
CA PRO A 181 0.05 -2.43 -11.84
C PRO A 181 0.18 -2.83 -13.30
N LEU A 182 1.37 -2.61 -13.85
CA LEU A 182 1.80 -3.26 -15.06
C LEU A 182 1.87 -4.74 -14.67
N THR A 183 0.77 -5.47 -14.86
CA THR A 183 0.57 -6.87 -14.44
C THR A 183 1.46 -7.88 -15.20
N GLY A 184 2.67 -7.48 -15.59
CA GLY A 184 3.58 -8.26 -16.42
C GLY A 184 3.36 -7.89 -17.88
N GLU A 185 4.31 -7.13 -18.43
CA GLU A 185 4.28 -6.51 -19.77
C GLU A 185 3.18 -5.45 -19.99
N PRO A 186 3.43 -4.43 -20.82
CA PRO A 186 2.34 -3.60 -21.32
C PRO A 186 1.36 -4.51 -22.04
N LEU A 187 0.13 -4.66 -21.51
CA LEU A 187 -0.95 -5.33 -22.24
C LEU A 187 -0.99 -4.74 -23.65
N GLN A 188 -0.63 -5.56 -24.62
CA GLN A 188 -0.51 -5.10 -25.99
C GLN A 188 -1.89 -4.64 -26.44
N LEU A 189 -1.96 -3.54 -27.20
CA LEU A 189 -3.22 -2.97 -27.70
C LEU A 189 -4.16 -4.06 -28.26
N GLY A 190 -3.60 -5.10 -28.89
CA GLY A 190 -4.36 -6.26 -29.38
C GLY A 190 -5.18 -6.97 -28.30
N GLU A 191 -4.67 -7.13 -27.09
CA GLU A 191 -5.37 -7.81 -25.99
C GLU A 191 -6.55 -6.97 -25.47
N HIS A 192 -6.36 -5.65 -25.34
CA HIS A 192 -7.46 -4.74 -25.01
C HIS A 192 -8.58 -4.74 -26.06
N LEU A 193 -8.20 -4.73 -27.34
CA LEU A 193 -9.17 -4.82 -28.43
C LEU A 193 -9.91 -6.17 -28.42
N LYS A 194 -9.21 -7.26 -28.12
CA LYS A 194 -9.81 -8.59 -27.99
C LYS A 194 -10.81 -8.66 -26.83
N GLN A 195 -10.43 -8.17 -25.65
CA GLN A 195 -11.32 -8.11 -24.47
C GLN A 195 -12.54 -7.24 -24.76
N LEU A 196 -12.35 -6.07 -25.37
CA LEU A 196 -13.45 -5.18 -25.73
C LEU A 196 -14.39 -5.82 -26.76
N LYS A 197 -13.86 -6.54 -27.76
CA LYS A 197 -14.66 -7.27 -28.74
C LYS A 197 -15.56 -8.30 -28.06
N ILE A 198 -15.03 -9.06 -27.10
CA ILE A 198 -15.82 -10.03 -26.31
C ILE A 198 -16.99 -9.32 -25.60
N LEU A 199 -16.77 -8.13 -25.02
CA LEU A 199 -17.85 -7.38 -24.37
C LEU A 199 -18.94 -6.93 -25.35
N TYR A 200 -18.56 -6.47 -26.55
CA TYR A 200 -19.51 -6.13 -27.62
C TYR A 200 -20.32 -7.34 -28.11
N GLU A 201 -19.74 -8.53 -28.07
CA GLU A 201 -20.41 -9.78 -28.46
C GLU A 201 -21.34 -10.33 -27.38
N ASN A 202 -21.11 -10.02 -26.10
CA ASN A 202 -21.87 -10.54 -24.96
C ASN A 202 -23.00 -9.62 -24.49
N ILE A 203 -23.21 -8.46 -25.13
CA ILE A 203 -24.36 -7.60 -24.85
C ILE A 203 -25.47 -7.85 -25.88
N ASP A 204 -26.63 -8.25 -25.40
CA ASP A 204 -27.77 -8.51 -26.27
C ASP A 204 -28.40 -7.21 -26.78
N LYS A 205 -28.72 -7.17 -28.07
CA LYS A 205 -29.42 -6.04 -28.72
C LYS A 205 -30.83 -5.80 -28.16
N LYS A 206 -31.44 -6.84 -27.63
CA LYS A 206 -32.83 -6.85 -27.18
C LYS A 206 -32.95 -7.68 -25.91
N HIS A 207 -33.76 -7.21 -24.97
CA HIS A 207 -34.21 -8.03 -23.86
C HIS A 207 -35.43 -8.84 -24.31
N ILE A 208 -35.40 -10.15 -24.05
CA ILE A 208 -36.50 -11.07 -24.33
C ILE A 208 -37.12 -11.47 -22.99
N TYR A 209 -38.42 -11.21 -22.82
CA TYR A 209 -39.20 -11.74 -21.69
C TYR A 209 -40.58 -12.23 -22.15
N TYR A 210 -41.17 -13.15 -21.40
CA TYR A 210 -42.46 -13.76 -21.73
C TYR A 210 -43.55 -13.17 -20.84
N LYS A 211 -44.69 -12.78 -21.44
CA LYS A 211 -45.80 -12.13 -20.72
C LYS A 211 -46.90 -13.14 -20.37
N ASN A 212 -47.19 -13.24 -19.06
CA ASN A 212 -48.27 -13.94 -18.31
C ASN A 212 -48.15 -15.47 -18.18
N SER A 213 -48.42 -16.12 -17.04
CA SER A 213 -49.42 -15.89 -15.97
C SER A 213 -48.91 -16.21 -14.55
N ASN A 214 -49.30 -15.40 -13.55
CA ASN A 214 -49.27 -15.64 -12.09
C ASN A 214 -48.15 -16.56 -11.55
N PHE A 215 -46.96 -16.01 -11.30
CA PHE A 215 -46.14 -16.51 -10.19
C PHE A 215 -45.42 -15.34 -9.51
N GLN A 216 -45.87 -15.11 -8.29
CA GLN A 216 -45.28 -14.24 -7.30
C GLN A 216 -44.05 -14.97 -6.74
N GLU A 217 -42.96 -14.22 -6.53
CA GLU A 217 -41.77 -14.58 -5.77
C GLU A 217 -40.78 -15.62 -6.35
N MET A 218 -39.56 -15.11 -6.58
CA MET A 218 -38.26 -15.72 -6.28
C MET A 218 -37.90 -17.05 -6.97
N THR A 219 -36.95 -17.00 -7.90
CA THR A 219 -35.75 -17.87 -7.86
C THR A 219 -34.67 -17.38 -8.82
N SER A 220 -33.53 -17.01 -8.24
CA SER A 220 -32.21 -17.11 -8.83
C SER A 220 -31.83 -18.58 -9.08
N PHE A 221 -31.08 -18.83 -10.16
CA PHE A 221 -30.16 -19.96 -10.32
C PHE A 221 -30.79 -21.37 -10.50
N PHE A 222 -30.36 -22.06 -11.57
CA PHE A 222 -30.74 -23.42 -12.00
C PHE A 222 -32.21 -23.55 -12.47
N GLU A 223 -32.57 -24.29 -13.52
CA GLU A 223 -31.95 -25.49 -14.05
C GLU A 223 -32.48 -25.75 -15.47
N SER A 224 -31.65 -26.45 -16.24
CA SER A 224 -32.02 -27.21 -17.44
C SER A 224 -33.35 -27.96 -17.33
N VAL A 225 -33.99 -28.16 -18.50
CA VAL A 225 -35.13 -29.05 -18.79
C VAL A 225 -36.52 -28.40 -18.62
N SER A 226 -37.09 -27.94 -19.74
CA SER A 226 -38.47 -28.30 -20.15
C SER A 226 -38.84 -27.57 -21.45
N GLU A 227 -38.52 -28.20 -22.57
CA GLU A 227 -38.76 -27.68 -23.93
C GLU A 227 -40.25 -27.64 -24.36
N LYS A 228 -41.22 -27.70 -23.43
CA LYS A 228 -42.63 -27.96 -23.82
C LYS A 228 -43.77 -27.21 -23.16
N ILE A 229 -43.60 -26.27 -22.23
CA ILE A 229 -44.76 -25.50 -21.73
C ILE A 229 -44.36 -24.05 -21.37
N MET A 230 -44.35 -23.15 -22.35
CA MET A 230 -44.56 -21.71 -22.12
C MET A 230 -45.34 -21.11 -23.28
N VAL A 231 -46.67 -21.14 -23.17
CA VAL A 231 -47.57 -20.33 -24.02
C VAL A 231 -47.67 -18.95 -23.35
N GLY A 232 -46.63 -18.14 -23.53
CA GLY A 232 -46.59 -16.74 -23.12
C GLY A 232 -46.21 -15.87 -24.31
N GLU A 233 -46.79 -14.67 -24.43
CA GLU A 233 -46.46 -13.77 -25.54
C GLU A 233 -45.01 -13.29 -25.38
N LYS A 234 -44.15 -13.62 -26.36
CA LYS A 234 -42.75 -13.21 -26.37
C LYS A 234 -42.70 -11.70 -26.62
N VAL A 235 -42.26 -10.93 -25.63
CA VAL A 235 -42.06 -9.49 -25.75
C VAL A 235 -40.57 -9.22 -25.93
N GLU A 236 -40.22 -8.62 -27.07
CA GLU A 236 -38.88 -8.15 -27.36
C GLU A 236 -38.82 -6.63 -27.17
N THR A 237 -37.95 -6.16 -26.27
CA THR A 237 -37.70 -4.73 -26.08
C THR A 237 -36.24 -4.40 -26.41
N PRO A 238 -35.95 -3.27 -27.08
CA PRO A 238 -34.58 -2.84 -27.32
C PRO A 238 -33.82 -2.69 -26.00
N ASN A 239 -32.56 -3.14 -25.93
CA ASN A 239 -31.73 -2.95 -24.76
C ASN A 239 -31.22 -1.49 -24.73
N PRO A 240 -31.59 -0.66 -23.73
CA PRO A 240 -31.17 0.73 -23.66
C PRO A 240 -29.68 0.92 -23.35
N LEU A 241 -28.98 -0.13 -22.91
CA LEU A 241 -27.55 -0.14 -22.65
C LEU A 241 -26.73 -0.68 -23.83
N TYR A 242 -27.39 -1.08 -24.92
CA TYR A 242 -26.70 -1.51 -26.13
C TYR A 242 -25.96 -0.31 -26.75
N PRO A 243 -24.66 -0.42 -27.07
CA PRO A 243 -23.91 0.71 -27.62
C PRO A 243 -24.51 1.24 -28.92
N ASP A 244 -24.63 2.57 -29.04
CA ASP A 244 -25.03 3.24 -30.28
C ASP A 244 -23.94 3.12 -31.37
N GLU A 245 -22.67 3.09 -30.95
CA GLU A 245 -21.49 2.88 -31.79
C GLU A 245 -21.24 1.38 -31.95
N SER A 246 -21.03 0.89 -33.18
CA SER A 246 -20.57 -0.48 -33.41
C SER A 246 -19.09 -0.65 -33.07
N TYR A 247 -18.66 -1.89 -32.83
CA TYR A 247 -17.23 -2.17 -32.60
C TYR A 247 -16.35 -1.66 -33.76
N GLU A 248 -16.80 -1.77 -35.01
CA GLU A 248 -16.05 -1.26 -36.17
C GLU A 248 -15.97 0.27 -36.18
N GLN A 249 -17.05 0.96 -35.79
CA GLN A 249 -17.07 2.43 -35.68
C GLN A 249 -16.11 2.89 -34.57
N PHE A 250 -16.08 2.19 -33.43
CA PHE A 250 -15.11 2.43 -32.37
C PHE A 250 -13.67 2.27 -32.87
N ILE A 251 -13.36 1.19 -33.58
CA ILE A 251 -12.02 0.96 -34.15
C ILE A 251 -11.63 2.06 -35.13
N ALA A 252 -12.55 2.47 -36.02
CA ALA A 252 -12.31 3.54 -36.98
C ALA A 252 -11.92 4.86 -36.28
N ARG A 253 -12.65 5.23 -35.21
CA ARG A 253 -12.33 6.39 -34.38
C ARG A 253 -10.96 6.27 -33.72
N MET A 254 -10.65 5.12 -33.12
CA MET A 254 -9.35 4.88 -32.48
C MET A 254 -8.17 4.93 -33.45
N ILE A 255 -8.34 4.50 -34.70
CA ILE A 255 -7.30 4.63 -35.73
C ILE A 255 -6.95 6.11 -35.96
N VAL A 256 -7.94 7.00 -36.05
CA VAL A 256 -7.73 8.43 -36.24
C VAL A 256 -6.93 9.02 -35.07
N ASP A 257 -7.33 8.72 -33.85
CA ASP A 257 -6.66 9.25 -32.66
C ASP A 257 -5.25 8.66 -32.48
N LYS A 258 -5.06 7.39 -32.83
CA LYS A 258 -3.75 6.73 -32.80
C LYS A 258 -2.79 7.35 -33.83
N LYS A 259 -3.27 7.68 -35.03
CA LYS A 259 -2.49 8.39 -36.05
C LYS A 259 -2.00 9.74 -35.53
N LYS A 260 -2.90 10.55 -34.98
CA LYS A 260 -2.55 11.84 -34.35
C LYS A 260 -1.51 11.68 -33.23
N LYS A 261 -1.63 10.64 -32.40
CA LYS A 261 -0.65 10.35 -31.35
C LYS A 261 0.71 9.98 -31.93
N ILE A 262 0.75 9.19 -33.00
CA ILE A 262 2.01 8.81 -33.68
C ILE A 262 2.66 10.01 -34.34
N GLU A 263 1.90 10.81 -35.09
CA GLU A 263 2.37 12.09 -35.65
C GLU A 263 2.96 12.99 -34.57
N ARG A 264 2.35 12.99 -33.37
CA ARG A 264 2.88 13.73 -32.25
C ARG A 264 4.19 13.21 -31.66
N VAL A 265 4.34 11.90 -31.56
CA VAL A 265 5.57 11.29 -31.05
C VAL A 265 6.73 11.45 -32.02
N LEU A 266 6.41 11.56 -33.32
CA LEU A 266 7.40 11.72 -34.39
C LEU A 266 7.69 13.19 -34.74
N ASP A 267 7.10 14.16 -34.02
CA ASP A 267 7.21 15.60 -34.30
C ASP A 267 6.87 15.97 -35.77
N LEU A 268 5.86 15.31 -36.35
CA LEU A 268 5.44 15.50 -37.75
C LEU A 268 4.30 16.52 -37.90
N TYR A 269 4.02 17.31 -36.86
CA TYR A 269 2.91 18.27 -36.80
C TYR A 269 3.28 19.68 -37.28
#